data_AF-A0A1V0UQQ8-F1
#
_entry.id   AF-A0A1V0UQQ8-F1
#
_cell.length_a   1.000
_cell.length_b   1.000
_cell.length_c   1.000
_cell.angle_alpha   90.00
_cell.angle_beta   90.00
_cell.angle_gamma   90.00
#
_symmetry.space_group_name_H-M   'P 1'
#
loop_
_entity.id
_entity.type
_entity.pdbx_description
1 polymer ?
#
loop_
_entity_poly.entity_id
_entity_poly.type
_entity_poly.pdbx_seq_one_letter_code
_entity_poly.pdbx_strand_id
1 'polypeptide(L)' 'MILKNTMAPDEVLEMCNISAQRLRDLNKAERIVPIKRVGNANLYLRQDVERLRKELEENAKYKPNAFK' A
#
# COMPACT_ATOMS: atom_id res chain seq x y z
N MET A 1 2.14 13.97 -20.47
CA MET A 1 3.01 13.45 -19.38
C MET A 1 2.16 12.62 -18.42
N ILE A 2 2.18 11.29 -18.53
CA ILE A 2 1.25 10.35 -17.83
C ILE A 2 1.86 9.80 -16.52
N LEU A 3 2.96 10.38 -16.01
CA LEU A 3 3.66 9.88 -14.81
C LEU A 3 3.09 10.34 -13.45
N LYS A 4 1.97 11.08 -13.42
CA LYS A 4 1.39 11.59 -12.14
C LYS A 4 0.55 10.57 -11.35
N ASN A 5 0.29 9.38 -11.91
CA ASN A 5 -0.65 8.41 -11.31
C ASN A 5 0.03 7.16 -10.72
N THR A 6 1.35 7.14 -10.63
CA THR A 6 2.11 6.01 -10.10
C THR A 6 2.91 6.39 -8.87
N MET A 7 3.09 5.45 -7.95
CA MET A 7 3.82 5.63 -6.70
C MET A 7 4.94 4.60 -6.57
N ALA A 8 6.09 5.04 -6.06
CA ALA A 8 7.20 4.19 -5.66
C ALA A 8 6.95 3.54 -4.29
N PRO A 9 7.69 2.48 -3.92
CA PRO A 9 7.40 1.71 -2.71
C PRO A 9 7.47 2.57 -1.44
N ASP A 10 8.46 3.46 -1.34
CA ASP A 10 8.64 4.43 -0.25
C ASP A 10 7.42 5.35 -0.08
N GLU A 11 6.91 5.92 -1.17
CA GLU A 11 5.70 6.74 -1.14
C GLU A 11 4.47 5.94 -0.67
N VAL A 12 4.39 4.64 -1.01
CA VAL A 12 3.32 3.75 -0.53
C VAL A 12 3.44 3.48 0.97
N LEU A 13 4.66 3.30 1.48
CA LEU A 13 4.88 3.09 2.92
C LEU A 13 4.44 4.32 3.73
N GLU A 14 4.80 5.51 3.25
CA GLU A 14 4.42 6.78 3.87
C GLU A 14 2.90 7.00 3.80
N MET A 15 2.28 6.84 2.62
CA MET A 15 0.86 7.10 2.42
C MET A 15 -0.04 6.14 3.20
N CYS A 16 0.35 4.87 3.31
CA CYS A 16 -0.40 3.86 4.06
C CYS A 16 0.05 3.73 5.52
N ASN A 17 1.10 4.44 5.94
CA ASN A 17 1.74 4.32 7.25
C ASN A 17 2.03 2.86 7.66
N ILE A 18 2.68 2.10 6.76
CA ILE A 18 3.02 0.69 6.96
C ILE A 18 4.52 0.43 6.82
N SER A 19 5.00 -0.67 7.40
CA SER A 19 6.38 -1.11 7.22
C SER A 19 6.61 -1.78 5.86
N ALA A 20 7.86 -1.81 5.40
CA ALA A 20 8.26 -2.52 4.17
C ALA A 20 7.91 -4.02 4.22
N GLN A 21 8.02 -4.65 5.40
CA GLN A 21 7.60 -6.04 5.59
C GLN A 21 6.10 -6.19 5.36
N ARG A 22 5.29 -5.29 5.94
CA ARG A 22 3.84 -5.30 5.75
C ARG A 22 3.46 -5.09 4.30
N LEU A 23 4.14 -4.21 3.57
CA LEU A 23 3.93 -4.04 2.13
C LEU A 23 4.23 -5.35 1.38
N ARG A 24 5.31 -6.06 1.70
CA ARG A 24 5.60 -7.38 1.08
C ARG A 24 4.49 -8.39 1.34
N ASP A 25 3.96 -8.44 2.57
CA ASP A 25 2.87 -9.34 2.92
C ASP A 25 1.58 -8.98 2.16
N LEU A 26 1.29 -7.69 1.99
CA LEU A 26 0.15 -7.20 1.20
C LEU A 26 0.29 -7.51 -0.29
N ASN A 27 1.51 -7.43 -0.84
CA ASN A 27 1.78 -7.87 -2.21
C ASN A 27 1.58 -9.39 -2.37
N LYS A 28 2.07 -10.19 -1.42
CA LYS A 28 1.89 -11.66 -1.42
C LYS A 28 0.42 -12.06 -1.29
N ALA A 29 -0.37 -11.29 -0.54
CA ALA A 29 -1.80 -11.48 -0.39
C ALA A 29 -2.61 -10.85 -1.55
N GLU A 30 -1.95 -10.35 -2.59
CA GLU A 30 -2.56 -9.70 -3.76
C GLU A 30 -3.52 -8.54 -3.44
N ARG A 31 -3.40 -7.98 -2.23
CA ARG A 31 -4.22 -6.82 -1.80
C ARG A 31 -3.80 -5.52 -2.47
N ILE A 32 -2.55 -5.46 -2.89
CA ILE A 32 -2.02 -4.42 -3.76
C ILE A 32 -1.00 -5.06 -4.69
N VAL A 33 -1.08 -4.74 -5.97
CA VAL A 33 -0.24 -5.36 -7.01
C VAL A 33 0.54 -4.26 -7.72
N PRO A 34 1.87 -4.42 -7.90
CA PRO A 34 2.64 -3.46 -8.66
C PRO A 34 2.31 -3.57 -10.14
N ILE A 35 2.08 -2.43 -10.79
CA ILE A 35 1.79 -2.38 -12.22
C ILE A 35 3.03 -2.63 -13.08
N LYS A 36 4.20 -2.32 -12.55
CA LYS A 36 5.47 -2.48 -13.24
C LYS A 36 6.63 -2.52 -12.27
N ARG A 37 7.67 -3.27 -12.62
CA ARG A 37 8.98 -3.17 -11.97
C ARG A 37 9.91 -2.30 -12.82
N VAL A 38 10.54 -1.32 -12.19
CA VAL A 38 11.56 -0.45 -12.79
C VAL A 38 12.86 -0.64 -12.01
N GLY A 39 13.81 -1.35 -12.63
CA GLY A 39 15.03 -1.80 -11.96
C GLY A 39 14.71 -2.67 -10.74
N ASN A 40 15.04 -2.17 -9.56
CA ASN A 40 14.79 -2.86 -8.28
C ASN A 40 13.54 -2.38 -7.54
N ALA A 41 12.83 -1.38 -8.06
CA ALA A 41 11.65 -0.82 -7.44
C ALA A 41 10.37 -1.28 -8.15
N ASN A 42 9.33 -1.50 -7.36
CA ASN A 42 7.98 -1.73 -7.83
C ASN A 42 7.23 -0.40 -7.93
N LEU A 43 6.49 -0.20 -9.02
CA LEU A 43 5.58 0.94 -9.18
C LEU A 43 4.14 0.48 -8.96
N TYR A 44 3.39 1.30 -8.24
CA TYR A 44 2.01 1.07 -7.85
C TYR A 44 1.11 2.13 -8.46
N LEU A 45 -0.16 1.81 -8.73
CA LEU A 45 -1.13 2.85 -9.11
C LEU A 45 -1.55 3.60 -7.86
N ARG A 46 -1.55 4.93 -7.95
CA ARG A 46 -1.98 5.81 -6.86
C ARG A 46 -3.39 5.49 -6.37
N GLN A 47 -4.30 5.17 -7.30
CA GLN A 47 -5.69 4.83 -6.98
C GLN A 47 -5.78 3.55 -6.13
N ASP A 48 -4.98 2.53 -6.43
CA ASP A 48 -4.96 1.28 -5.69
C ASP A 48 -4.36 1.47 -4.30
N VAL A 49 -3.30 2.28 -4.20
CA VAL A 49 -2.70 2.69 -2.92
C VAL A 49 -3.72 3.44 -2.06
N GLU A 50 -4.47 4.37 -2.64
CA GLU A 50 -5.47 5.14 -1.89
C GLU A 50 -6.65 4.28 -1.43
N ARG A 51 -7.10 3.32 -2.25
CA ARG A 51 -8.09 2.32 -1.84
C ARG A 51 -7.56 1.49 -0.68
N LEU A 52 -6.34 0.99 -0.79
CA LEU A 52 -5.68 0.23 0.27
C LEU A 52 -5.60 1.04 1.58
N ARG A 53 -5.20 2.31 1.51
CA ARG A 53 -5.14 3.19 2.69
C ARG A 53 -6.49 3.27 3.40
N LYS A 54 -7.57 3.53 2.65
CA LYS A 54 -8.94 3.60 3.20
C LYS A 54 -9.35 2.28 3.86
N GLU A 55 -9.11 1.15 3.19
CA GLU A 55 -9.38 -0.17 3.76
C GLU A 55 -8.58 -0.41 5.06
N LEU A 56 -7.31 -0.01 5.12
CA LEU A 56 -6.49 -0.16 6.32
C LEU A 56 -6.99 0.72 7.48
N GLU A 57 -7.42 1.94 7.19
CA GLU A 57 -8.01 2.87 8.17
C GLU A 57 -9.34 2.33 8.73
N GLU A 58 -10.20 1.82 7.85
CA GLU A 58 -11.45 1.17 8.26
C GLU A 58 -11.17 -0.05 9.13
N ASN A 59 -10.25 -0.93 8.71
CA ASN A 59 -9.87 -2.11 9.50
C ASN A 59 -9.25 -1.73 10.86
N ALA A 60 -8.49 -0.63 10.94
CA ALA A 60 -7.95 -0.14 12.21
C ALA A 60 -9.05 0.35 13.14
N LYS A 61 -10.07 1.04 12.60
CA LYS A 61 -11.25 1.50 13.34
C LYS A 61 -12.09 0.35 13.90
N TYR A 62 -12.10 -0.81 13.23
CA TYR A 62 -12.88 -1.99 13.62
C TYR A 62 -12.10 -3.06 14.40
N LYS A 63 -10.86 -2.81 14.89
CA LYS A 63 -10.17 -3.76 15.77
C LYS A 63 -10.94 -3.90 17.11
N PRO A 64 -11.64 -5.01 17.41
CA PRO A 64 -12.50 -5.11 18.59
C PRO A 64 -11.75 -5.33 19.91
N ASN A 65 -10.43 -5.12 19.97
CA ASN A 65 -9.68 -5.39 21.20
C ASN A 65 -8.39 -4.56 21.25
N ALA A 66 -8.51 -3.36 21.81
CA ALA A 66 -7.39 -2.60 22.36
C ALA A 66 -7.42 -2.62 23.90
N PHE A 67 -8.07 -3.62 24.50
CA PHE A 67 -7.94 -3.93 25.93
C PHE A 67 -7.44 -5.37 26.06
N LYS A 68 -6.13 -5.51 26.26
CA LYS A 68 -5.56 -6.69 26.89
C LYS A 68 -4.36 -6.28 27.72
#